data_AF-A0A8J2R743-F1
#
_entry.id   AF-A0A8J2R743-F1
#
_cell.length_a   1.000
_cell.length_b   1.000
_cell.length_c   1.000
_cell.angle_alpha   90.00
_cell.angle_beta   90.00
_cell.angle_gamma   90.00
#
_symmetry.space_group_name_H-M   'P 1'
#
loop_
_entity.id
_entity.type
_entity.pdbx_description
1 polymer ?
#
loop_
_entity_poly.entity_id
_entity_poly.type
_entity_poly.pdbx_seq_one_letter_code
_entity_poly.pdbx_strand_id
1 'polypeptide(L)'
;MKNFVLLVIASLNFLPLFELVLSADLNRFLDVEQKYYDRNVTTSINPKCPTNECGNFTLVHVQQQGRDDVIHHIWTMENVPTFFYARTELNTEMSIDWDKMLSGNYSQAISFNKEPQYFAAVLIFKFFMYNDLNDTGMIPEKDNYGIVSYSTKKMTWELKSSNFSGNISASVAFRLNSYDGVELDSSSNIEITLTAYGTRGRSSILPHLAFTENSTQVDFVFDRVETKESFTNARLAMELATVVSEPENQFTLNVSQSLDDEYTPGVFKLMEVHSALNQHWIQWRPVCYTSTQRDIGDSTGLYQTTIRNVSDENLNNTLLEWLSLNLDTRFLLMKGFNVSFGVEGDGFYQASNYTAWTMVTGHGRPIGDQFSLMVILVMAIGLGLPSIVLILGGAAIALRNHRNSKDDLLLSD
;
A
#
# COMPACT_ATOMS: atom_id res chain seq x y z
N MET A 1 33.36 -44.43 -5.95
CA MET A 1 33.73 -43.36 -5.00
C MET A 1 33.32 -41.96 -5.49
N LYS A 2 33.64 -41.54 -6.73
CA LYS A 2 33.27 -40.21 -7.27
C LYS A 2 31.76 -39.89 -7.27
N ASN A 3 30.88 -40.87 -7.57
CA ASN A 3 29.43 -40.62 -7.63
C ASN A 3 28.76 -40.54 -6.24
N PHE A 4 29.35 -41.16 -5.22
CA PHE A 4 28.82 -41.08 -3.84
C PHE A 4 29.14 -39.72 -3.21
N VAL A 5 30.34 -39.19 -3.48
CA VAL A 5 30.73 -37.84 -3.08
C VAL A 5 29.82 -36.80 -3.73
N LEU A 6 29.41 -36.98 -4.99
CA LEU A 6 28.48 -36.06 -5.66
C LEU A 6 27.07 -36.05 -5.03
N LEU A 7 26.54 -37.23 -4.65
CA LEU A 7 25.21 -37.38 -4.04
C LEU A 7 25.18 -36.83 -2.60
N VAL A 8 26.27 -37.04 -1.85
CA VAL A 8 26.45 -36.50 -0.50
C VAL A 8 26.62 -34.98 -0.53
N ILE A 9 27.35 -34.44 -1.50
CA ILE A 9 27.45 -32.98 -1.70
C ILE A 9 26.09 -32.39 -2.10
N ALA A 10 25.32 -33.08 -2.96
CA ALA A 10 23.98 -32.64 -3.33
C ALA A 10 23.00 -32.63 -2.14
N SER A 11 23.03 -33.65 -1.27
CA SER A 11 22.15 -33.69 -0.08
C SER A 11 22.60 -32.72 1.04
N LEU A 12 23.90 -32.48 1.19
CA LEU A 12 24.43 -31.44 2.11
C LEU A 12 24.07 -30.02 1.66
N ASN A 13 23.85 -29.79 0.36
CA ASN A 13 23.37 -28.49 -0.14
C ASN A 13 21.88 -28.22 0.17
N PHE A 14 21.09 -29.24 0.55
CA PHE A 14 19.67 -29.08 0.95
C PHE A 14 19.45 -29.05 2.48
N LEU A 15 20.44 -29.49 3.27
CA LEU A 15 20.43 -29.37 4.73
C LEU A 15 20.26 -27.93 5.25
N PRO A 16 20.95 -26.90 4.71
CA PRO A 16 20.69 -25.52 5.13
C PRO A 16 19.29 -25.03 4.73
N LEU A 17 18.65 -25.63 3.72
CA LEU A 17 17.26 -25.33 3.35
C LEU A 17 16.28 -25.91 4.38
N PHE A 18 16.55 -27.11 4.88
CA PHE A 18 15.75 -27.77 5.92
C PHE A 18 15.93 -27.13 7.30
N GLU A 19 17.15 -26.72 7.66
CA GLU A 19 17.40 -25.94 8.88
C GLU A 19 16.77 -24.54 8.80
N LEU A 20 16.80 -23.85 7.65
CA LEU A 20 16.11 -22.56 7.49
C LEU A 20 14.60 -22.68 7.71
N VAL A 21 13.97 -23.71 7.14
CA VAL A 21 12.51 -23.93 7.24
C VAL A 21 12.10 -24.28 8.68
N LEU A 22 12.95 -24.97 9.44
CA LEU A 22 12.64 -25.34 10.84
C LEU A 22 13.06 -24.28 11.86
N SER A 23 14.13 -23.53 11.64
CA SER A 23 14.65 -22.56 12.63
C SER A 23 14.12 -21.14 12.45
N ALA A 24 13.73 -20.74 11.23
CA ALA A 24 13.24 -19.38 10.98
C ALA A 24 11.76 -19.20 11.35
N ASP A 25 10.95 -20.27 11.29
CA ASP A 25 9.50 -20.19 11.53
C ASP A 25 9.08 -20.48 12.98
N LEU A 26 9.83 -21.27 13.75
CA LEU A 26 9.38 -21.64 15.11
C LEU A 26 9.41 -20.45 16.09
N ASN A 27 10.36 -19.52 15.94
CA ASN A 27 10.39 -18.29 16.74
C ASN A 27 9.28 -17.31 16.35
N ARG A 28 8.72 -17.42 15.13
CA ARG A 28 7.59 -16.61 14.65
C ARG A 28 6.22 -17.18 15.06
N PHE A 29 6.15 -18.46 15.43
CA PHE A 29 4.95 -19.07 16.00
C PHE A 29 4.65 -18.63 17.44
N LEU A 30 5.61 -17.98 18.11
CA LEU A 30 5.41 -17.37 19.42
C LEU A 30 5.12 -15.87 19.21
N ASP A 31 3.86 -15.50 19.40
CA ASP A 31 3.21 -14.16 19.47
C ASP A 31 3.93 -13.07 20.31
N VAL A 32 5.13 -13.36 20.82
CA VAL A 32 5.88 -12.54 21.77
C VAL A 32 6.53 -11.31 21.10
N GLU A 33 6.74 -11.32 19.78
CA GLU A 33 7.33 -10.19 19.05
C GLU A 33 6.30 -9.09 18.68
N GLN A 34 5.01 -9.42 18.65
CA GLN A 34 3.95 -8.52 18.15
C GLN A 34 3.69 -7.35 19.10
N LYS A 35 3.77 -7.57 20.42
CA LYS A 35 3.55 -6.55 21.46
C LYS A 35 4.68 -5.50 21.55
N TYR A 36 5.79 -5.71 20.83
CA TYR A 36 6.92 -4.76 20.84
C TYR A 36 6.63 -3.53 19.96
N TYR A 37 5.75 -3.69 18.97
CA TYR A 37 5.49 -2.69 17.93
C TYR A 37 4.13 -1.99 18.06
N ASP A 38 3.33 -2.31 19.08
CA ASP A 38 2.01 -1.68 19.24
C ASP A 38 2.14 -0.18 19.54
N ARG A 39 1.34 0.62 18.85
CA ARG A 39 1.17 2.06 19.06
C ARG A 39 -0.23 2.36 19.59
N ASN A 40 -0.30 3.31 20.50
CA ASN A 40 -1.56 3.86 20.99
C ASN A 40 -2.10 4.87 19.97
N VAL A 41 -3.29 4.61 19.43
CA VAL A 41 -3.95 5.48 18.44
C VAL A 41 -4.89 6.46 19.13
N THR A 42 -4.70 7.76 18.90
CA THR A 42 -5.63 8.80 19.34
C THR A 42 -6.00 9.67 18.16
N THR A 43 -7.28 10.01 18.01
CA THR A 43 -7.79 10.76 16.85
C THR A 43 -8.57 11.97 17.27
N SER A 44 -8.44 13.04 16.50
CA SER A 44 -9.25 14.26 16.62
C SER A 44 -9.62 14.79 15.24
N ILE A 45 -10.85 15.29 15.11
CA ILE A 45 -11.32 16.02 13.93
C ILE A 45 -11.29 17.50 14.29
N ASN A 46 -10.65 18.32 13.47
CA ASN A 46 -10.45 19.76 13.68
C ASN A 46 -9.92 20.08 15.09
N PRO A 47 -8.72 19.58 15.45
CA PRO A 47 -8.19 19.69 16.80
C PRO A 47 -8.12 21.14 17.28
N LYS A 48 -8.72 21.41 18.45
CA LYS A 48 -8.75 22.73 19.11
C LYS A 48 -9.40 23.84 18.26
N CYS A 49 -10.24 23.50 17.29
CA CYS A 49 -10.97 24.52 16.54
C CYS A 49 -12.04 25.23 17.39
N PRO A 50 -12.23 26.57 17.24
CA PRO A 50 -13.41 27.26 17.73
C PRO A 50 -14.71 26.62 17.17
N THR A 51 -15.53 26.05 18.05
CA THR A 51 -16.61 25.10 17.72
C THR A 51 -17.65 25.62 16.72
N ASN A 52 -17.78 26.94 16.58
CA ASN A 52 -18.82 27.57 15.74
C ASN A 52 -18.37 27.86 14.31
N GLU A 53 -17.08 27.71 13.98
CA GLU A 53 -16.51 28.21 12.72
C GLU A 53 -15.94 27.11 11.81
N CYS A 54 -15.71 25.90 12.33
CA CYS A 54 -15.14 24.77 11.57
C CYS A 54 -16.14 23.90 10.81
N GLY A 55 -17.41 24.31 10.66
CA GLY A 55 -18.42 23.49 9.99
C GLY A 55 -18.09 23.17 8.52
N ASN A 56 -17.32 24.04 7.86
CA ASN A 56 -17.02 23.96 6.43
C ASN A 56 -15.62 23.43 6.12
N PHE A 57 -14.90 22.91 7.11
CA PHE A 57 -13.51 22.49 6.95
C PHE A 57 -13.28 21.15 7.65
N THR A 58 -12.62 20.20 6.98
CA THR A 58 -12.26 18.91 7.62
C THR A 58 -10.77 18.62 7.57
N LEU A 59 -10.15 18.59 8.75
CA LEU A 59 -8.81 18.09 8.99
C LEU A 59 -8.85 17.05 10.10
N VAL A 60 -8.38 15.85 9.79
CA VAL A 60 -8.29 14.74 10.73
C VAL A 60 -6.85 14.60 11.18
N HIS A 61 -6.62 14.62 12.48
CA HIS A 61 -5.34 14.35 13.10
C HIS A 61 -5.39 13.00 13.80
N VAL A 62 -4.58 12.05 13.33
CA VAL A 62 -4.38 10.75 13.98
C VAL A 62 -2.97 10.68 14.54
N GLN A 63 -2.85 10.42 15.83
CA GLN A 63 -1.57 10.27 16.51
C GLN A 63 -1.38 8.80 16.88
N GLN A 64 -0.28 8.20 16.42
CA GLN A 64 0.14 6.85 16.76
C GLN A 64 1.38 6.93 17.65
N GLN A 65 1.19 6.87 18.96
CA GLN A 65 2.27 6.98 19.93
C GLN A 65 2.93 5.62 20.17
N GLY A 66 4.21 5.52 19.82
CA GLY A 66 5.06 4.37 20.10
C GLY A 66 5.85 4.56 21.40
N ARG A 67 6.90 3.74 21.58
CA ARG A 67 7.78 3.79 22.76
C ARG A 67 8.79 4.92 22.69
N ASP A 68 9.33 5.18 21.50
CA ASP A 68 10.45 6.11 21.31
C ASP A 68 10.08 7.31 20.42
N ASP A 69 8.95 7.23 19.72
CA ASP A 69 8.52 8.20 18.72
C ASP A 69 7.00 8.29 18.60
N VAL A 70 6.54 9.32 17.90
CA VAL A 70 5.12 9.54 17.58
C VAL A 70 4.99 9.74 16.08
N ILE A 71 4.00 9.07 15.47
CA ILE A 71 3.61 9.34 14.09
C ILE A 71 2.32 10.17 14.12
N HIS A 72 2.40 11.39 13.60
CA HIS A 72 1.26 12.28 13.43
C HIS A 72 0.80 12.21 11.98
N HIS A 73 -0.38 11.67 11.75
CA HIS A 73 -1.07 11.72 10.47
C HIS A 73 -1.97 12.94 10.41
N ILE A 74 -1.95 13.62 9.27
CA ILE A 74 -2.83 14.72 8.95
C ILE A 74 -3.52 14.36 7.64
N TRP A 75 -4.83 14.13 7.71
CA TRP A 75 -5.65 13.81 6.55
C TRP A 75 -6.61 14.95 6.28
N THR A 76 -6.63 15.40 5.03
CA THR A 76 -7.57 16.41 4.58
C THR A 76 -7.90 16.20 3.11
N MET A 77 -9.13 16.54 2.76
CA MET A 77 -9.62 16.55 1.37
C MET A 77 -9.76 17.97 0.82
N GLU A 78 -9.37 18.96 1.62
CA GLU A 78 -9.46 20.38 1.31
C GLU A 78 -8.38 20.77 0.30
N ASN A 79 -8.76 21.50 -0.75
CA ASN A 79 -7.97 21.75 -1.96
C ASN A 79 -7.50 20.45 -2.65
N VAL A 80 -6.41 19.85 -2.19
CA VAL A 80 -5.85 18.62 -2.77
C VAL A 80 -5.90 17.53 -1.70
N PRO A 81 -6.64 16.42 -1.93
CA PRO A 81 -6.61 15.25 -1.06
C PRO A 81 -5.17 14.86 -0.72
N THR A 82 -4.83 14.97 0.58
CA THR A 82 -3.48 14.77 1.07
C THR A 82 -3.48 13.88 2.31
N PHE A 83 -2.66 12.84 2.25
CA PHE A 83 -2.43 11.87 3.32
C PHE A 83 -1.01 12.06 3.81
N PHE A 84 -0.84 12.98 4.75
CA PHE A 84 0.47 13.34 5.30
C PHE A 84 0.72 12.57 6.59
N TYR A 85 1.97 12.20 6.83
CA TYR A 85 2.44 11.81 8.15
C TYR A 85 3.80 12.44 8.48
N ALA A 86 4.01 12.74 9.75
CA ALA A 86 5.29 13.18 10.31
C ALA A 86 5.69 12.30 11.49
N ARG A 87 6.96 11.90 11.53
CA ARG A 87 7.58 11.20 12.66
C ARG A 87 8.30 12.20 13.54
N THR A 88 7.99 12.18 14.82
CA THR A 88 8.53 13.10 15.81
C THR A 88 9.05 12.35 17.03
N GLU A 89 9.86 13.02 17.84
CA GLU A 89 10.20 12.51 19.17
C GLU A 89 9.01 12.63 20.13
N LEU A 90 9.07 11.90 21.25
CA LEU A 90 8.07 12.00 22.31
C LEU A 90 7.88 13.44 22.80
N ASN A 91 6.66 13.76 23.25
CA ASN A 91 6.27 15.09 23.74
C ASN A 91 6.38 16.21 22.68
N THR A 92 6.35 15.84 21.40
CA THR A 92 6.15 16.78 20.30
C THR A 92 4.65 17.00 20.11
N GLU A 93 4.21 18.25 20.10
CA GLU A 93 2.82 18.64 19.92
C GLU A 93 2.64 19.37 18.59
N MET A 94 1.54 19.05 17.91
CA MET A 94 1.08 19.77 16.73
C MET A 94 0.13 20.89 17.16
N SER A 95 0.31 22.08 16.59
CA SER A 95 -0.59 23.22 16.75
C SER A 95 -1.14 23.66 15.39
N ILE A 96 -2.36 24.17 15.41
CA ILE A 96 -3.05 24.73 14.24
C ILE A 96 -3.47 26.16 14.58
N ASP A 97 -3.06 27.10 13.74
CA ASP A 97 -3.52 28.47 13.72
C ASP A 97 -4.85 28.55 12.96
N TRP A 98 -5.96 28.40 13.70
CA TRP A 98 -7.30 28.39 13.11
C TRP A 98 -7.68 29.74 12.50
N ASP A 99 -7.15 30.85 12.98
CA ASP A 99 -7.42 32.18 12.40
C ASP A 99 -6.88 32.25 10.96
N LYS A 100 -5.67 31.72 10.74
CA LYS A 100 -5.10 31.55 9.40
C LYS A 100 -5.89 30.57 8.52
N MET A 101 -6.26 29.42 9.08
CA MET A 101 -7.02 28.40 8.34
C MET A 101 -8.38 28.93 7.86
N LEU A 102 -9.12 29.61 8.74
CA LEU A 102 -10.46 30.11 8.47
C LEU A 102 -10.46 31.37 7.57
N SER A 103 -9.39 32.16 7.59
CA SER A 103 -9.23 33.32 6.69
C SER A 103 -8.74 32.96 5.29
N GLY A 104 -8.45 31.68 5.01
CA GLY A 104 -7.91 31.22 3.73
C GLY A 104 -6.42 31.52 3.54
N ASN A 105 -5.73 31.99 4.58
CA ASN A 105 -4.29 32.21 4.58
C ASN A 105 -3.57 31.00 5.19
N TYR A 106 -3.59 29.88 4.47
CA TYR A 106 -3.14 28.61 5.03
C TYR A 106 -1.63 28.52 5.29
N SER A 107 -0.82 29.44 4.75
CA SER A 107 0.64 29.36 4.82
C SER A 107 1.15 29.31 6.26
N GLN A 108 1.91 28.25 6.57
CA GLN A 108 2.50 28.02 7.89
C GLN A 108 1.44 28.05 9.03
N ALA A 109 0.22 27.59 8.75
CA ALA A 109 -0.85 27.51 9.75
C ALA A 109 -0.73 26.29 10.66
N ILE A 110 -0.02 25.23 10.24
CA ILE A 110 0.21 24.03 11.03
C ILE A 110 1.68 23.99 11.43
N SER A 111 1.98 23.78 12.72
CA SER A 111 3.36 23.70 13.18
C SER A 111 3.55 22.64 14.24
N PHE A 112 4.79 22.18 14.40
CA PHE A 112 5.20 21.34 15.50
C PHE A 112 6.08 22.15 16.44
N ASN A 113 5.94 21.95 17.75
CA ASN A 113 6.81 22.62 18.74
C ASN A 113 8.28 22.20 18.63
N LYS A 114 8.56 21.07 17.97
CA LYS A 114 9.89 20.57 17.61
C LYS A 114 9.86 20.07 16.17
N GLU A 115 10.98 20.20 15.48
CA GLU A 115 11.08 19.78 14.08
C GLU A 115 10.87 18.26 13.93
N PRO A 116 10.00 17.81 13.00
CA PRO A 116 9.87 16.40 12.70
C PRO A 116 11.17 15.78 12.19
N GLN A 117 11.46 14.56 12.62
CA GLN A 117 12.62 13.79 12.16
C GLN A 117 12.45 13.31 10.72
N TYR A 118 11.21 13.09 10.31
CA TYR A 118 10.85 12.63 8.98
C TYR A 118 9.40 13.03 8.65
N PHE A 119 9.10 13.27 7.38
CA PHE A 119 7.71 13.28 6.92
C PHE A 119 7.59 12.74 5.50
N ALA A 120 6.38 12.31 5.17
CA ALA A 120 5.99 12.01 3.82
C ALA A 120 4.50 12.34 3.61
N ALA A 121 4.12 12.51 2.35
CA ALA A 121 2.71 12.62 1.99
C ALA A 121 2.40 11.92 0.68
N VAL A 122 1.17 11.42 0.57
CA VAL A 122 0.58 10.99 -0.69
C VAL A 122 -0.53 11.97 -1.04
N LEU A 123 -0.53 12.46 -2.28
CA LEU A 123 -1.47 13.44 -2.82
C LEU A 123 -2.21 12.85 -4.02
N ILE A 124 -3.44 13.29 -4.23
CA ILE A 124 -4.24 12.96 -5.42
C ILE A 124 -4.49 14.24 -6.19
N PHE A 125 -3.88 14.39 -7.37
CA PHE A 125 -4.01 15.63 -8.15
C PHE A 125 -5.17 15.60 -9.13
N LYS A 126 -5.40 14.45 -9.76
CA LYS A 126 -6.38 14.33 -10.83
C LYS A 126 -7.05 12.97 -10.79
N PHE A 127 -8.33 12.97 -11.11
CA PHE A 127 -9.00 11.79 -11.67
C PHE A 127 -9.10 11.96 -13.17
N PHE A 128 -9.02 10.86 -13.91
CA PHE A 128 -9.17 10.85 -15.34
C PHE A 128 -10.31 9.93 -15.73
N MET A 129 -10.98 10.31 -16.80
CA MET A 129 -11.86 9.45 -17.56
C MET A 129 -11.36 9.42 -18.99
N TYR A 130 -11.26 8.24 -19.59
CA TYR A 130 -10.82 8.14 -20.97
C TYR A 130 -11.59 7.08 -21.75
N ASN A 131 -11.67 7.27 -23.06
CA ASN A 131 -12.33 6.35 -23.97
C ASN A 131 -11.30 5.37 -24.54
N ASP A 132 -11.27 4.15 -24.01
CA ASP A 132 -10.31 3.11 -24.38
C ASP A 132 -10.78 2.33 -25.61
N LEU A 133 -10.70 2.98 -26.77
CA LEU A 133 -11.16 2.43 -28.05
C LEU A 133 -10.42 1.14 -28.46
N ASN A 134 -9.18 0.98 -28.01
CA ASN A 134 -8.34 -0.17 -28.32
C ASN A 134 -8.36 -1.26 -27.23
N ASP A 135 -9.16 -1.05 -26.17
CA ASP A 135 -9.29 -1.97 -25.03
C ASP A 135 -7.95 -2.39 -24.40
N THR A 136 -7.10 -1.41 -24.12
CA THR A 136 -5.75 -1.65 -23.58
C THR A 136 -5.69 -1.63 -22.05
N GLY A 137 -6.67 -1.00 -21.39
CA GLY A 137 -6.67 -0.72 -19.95
C GLY A 137 -5.70 0.37 -19.50
N MET A 138 -4.88 0.90 -20.42
CA MET A 138 -3.84 1.89 -20.10
C MET A 138 -4.30 3.30 -20.46
N ILE A 139 -4.09 4.25 -19.55
CA ILE A 139 -4.29 5.66 -19.87
C ILE A 139 -3.31 6.08 -20.98
N PRO A 140 -3.77 6.68 -22.09
CA PRO A 140 -2.88 7.08 -23.17
C PRO A 140 -1.88 8.16 -22.72
N GLU A 141 -0.61 8.04 -23.15
CA GLU A 141 0.44 9.01 -22.80
C GLU A 141 0.24 10.39 -23.45
N LYS A 142 -0.52 10.45 -24.54
CA LYS A 142 -0.82 11.68 -25.27
C LYS A 142 -2.26 12.08 -25.03
N ASP A 143 -2.44 13.35 -24.72
CA ASP A 143 -3.75 13.97 -24.59
C ASP A 143 -4.41 14.04 -25.97
N ASN A 144 -5.16 12.99 -26.29
CA ASN A 144 -6.04 12.94 -27.45
C ASN A 144 -7.46 13.31 -26.98
N TYR A 145 -8.35 13.70 -27.89
CA TYR A 145 -9.76 14.05 -27.61
C TYR A 145 -10.59 13.02 -26.80
N GLY A 146 -10.01 11.84 -26.50
CA GLY A 146 -10.59 10.78 -25.69
C GLY A 146 -10.17 10.78 -24.21
N ILE A 147 -9.57 11.83 -23.66
CA ILE A 147 -9.26 11.94 -22.22
C ILE A 147 -9.94 13.18 -21.64
N VAL A 148 -10.49 13.04 -20.43
CA VAL A 148 -11.01 14.13 -19.60
C VAL A 148 -10.32 14.05 -18.25
N SER A 149 -9.71 15.16 -17.82
CA SER A 149 -9.07 15.26 -16.50
C SER A 149 -9.90 16.13 -15.55
N TYR A 150 -10.16 15.60 -14.36
CA TYR A 150 -10.84 16.29 -13.27
C TYR A 150 -9.82 16.64 -12.19
N SER A 151 -9.57 17.94 -12.01
CA SER A 151 -8.64 18.42 -10.97
C SER A 151 -9.27 18.28 -9.60
N THR A 152 -8.57 17.67 -8.65
CA THR A 152 -9.05 17.55 -7.27
C THR A 152 -9.15 18.90 -6.56
N LYS A 153 -8.40 19.93 -7.02
CA LYS A 153 -8.51 21.33 -6.53
C LYS A 153 -9.91 21.93 -6.69
N LYS A 154 -10.74 21.36 -7.57
CA LYS A 154 -12.10 21.78 -7.84
C LYS A 154 -13.14 20.89 -7.14
N MET A 155 -12.70 19.93 -6.35
CA MET A 155 -13.58 18.97 -5.68
C MET A 155 -13.90 19.44 -4.26
N THR A 156 -15.16 19.36 -3.89
CA THR A 156 -15.60 19.60 -2.52
C THR A 156 -16.00 18.28 -1.89
N TRP A 157 -15.39 17.95 -0.76
CA TRP A 157 -15.59 16.69 -0.06
C TRP A 157 -16.33 16.92 1.24
N GLU A 158 -17.12 15.94 1.65
CA GLU A 158 -17.75 15.89 2.97
C GLU A 158 -17.23 14.71 3.79
N LEU A 159 -17.17 14.91 5.11
CA LEU A 159 -16.93 13.82 6.03
C LEU A 159 -18.17 12.92 6.09
N LYS A 160 -18.09 11.73 5.48
CA LYS A 160 -19.21 10.78 5.44
C LYS A 160 -19.35 10.02 6.75
N SER A 161 -18.26 9.53 7.29
CA SER A 161 -18.27 8.78 8.55
C SER A 161 -16.90 8.73 9.21
N SER A 162 -16.90 8.53 10.52
CA SER A 162 -15.71 8.26 11.32
C SER A 162 -15.96 7.11 12.28
N ASN A 163 -14.98 6.24 12.42
CA ASN A 163 -15.01 5.10 13.32
C ASN A 163 -13.67 5.00 14.05
N PHE A 164 -13.69 5.22 15.37
CA PHE A 164 -12.52 5.19 16.23
C PHE A 164 -12.66 4.03 17.21
N SER A 165 -11.85 2.99 17.01
CA SER A 165 -11.90 1.78 17.83
C SER A 165 -10.94 1.91 19.01
N GLY A 166 -11.36 2.71 20.01
CA GLY A 166 -10.57 3.00 21.21
C GLY A 166 -9.18 3.50 20.87
N ASN A 167 -8.15 2.79 21.34
CA ASN A 167 -6.74 3.07 21.08
C ASN A 167 -6.09 2.20 19.99
N ILE A 168 -6.90 1.48 19.20
CA ILE A 168 -6.42 0.42 18.30
C ILE A 168 -6.46 0.85 16.85
N SER A 169 -7.47 1.60 16.41
CA SER A 169 -7.57 2.05 15.03
C SER A 169 -8.43 3.29 14.87
N ALA A 170 -8.20 4.00 13.76
CA ALA A 170 -8.96 5.16 13.37
C ALA A 170 -9.28 5.07 11.88
N SER A 171 -10.57 5.08 11.54
CA SER A 171 -11.05 5.05 10.17
C SER A 171 -11.91 6.27 9.88
N VAL A 172 -11.67 6.93 8.75
CA VAL A 172 -12.46 8.07 8.29
C VAL A 172 -12.76 7.92 6.80
N ALA A 173 -14.03 8.11 6.44
CA ALA A 173 -14.48 8.08 5.05
C ALA A 173 -14.92 9.48 4.60
N PHE A 174 -14.44 9.89 3.44
CA PHE A 174 -14.82 11.12 2.77
C PHE A 174 -15.58 10.80 1.50
N ARG A 175 -16.65 11.56 1.25
CA ARG A 175 -17.46 11.45 0.04
C ARG A 175 -17.32 12.72 -0.79
N LEU A 176 -17.17 12.57 -2.10
CA LEU A 176 -17.21 13.69 -3.02
C LEU A 176 -18.64 14.24 -3.10
N ASN A 177 -18.80 15.52 -2.81
CA ASN A 177 -20.09 16.20 -2.84
C ASN A 177 -20.30 16.95 -4.17
N SER A 178 -19.31 17.73 -4.61
CA SER A 178 -19.42 18.55 -5.82
C SER A 178 -18.09 18.70 -6.57
N TYR A 179 -18.18 19.02 -7.86
CA TYR A 179 -17.06 19.39 -8.72
C TYR A 179 -17.31 20.75 -9.38
N ASP A 180 -16.40 21.70 -9.18
CA ASP A 180 -16.46 23.07 -9.70
C ASP A 180 -17.79 23.78 -9.35
N GLY A 181 -18.31 23.53 -8.14
CA GLY A 181 -19.57 24.07 -7.64
C GLY A 181 -20.83 23.34 -8.13
N VAL A 182 -20.69 22.30 -8.97
CA VAL A 182 -21.80 21.48 -9.46
C VAL A 182 -21.88 20.20 -8.62
N GLU A 183 -23.03 19.98 -7.97
CA GLU A 183 -23.30 18.76 -7.20
C GLU A 183 -23.27 17.53 -8.10
N LEU A 184 -22.75 16.42 -7.58
CA LEU A 184 -22.79 15.15 -8.29
C LEU A 184 -24.22 14.59 -8.32
N ASP A 185 -24.52 13.75 -9.32
CA ASP A 185 -25.76 12.97 -9.32
C ASP A 185 -25.89 12.19 -8.01
N SER A 186 -27.09 12.20 -7.42
CA SER A 186 -27.41 11.48 -6.18
C SER A 186 -27.04 9.99 -6.19
N SER A 187 -27.01 9.37 -7.36
CA SER A 187 -26.65 7.97 -7.59
C SER A 187 -25.14 7.73 -7.67
N SER A 188 -24.36 8.77 -8.01
CA SER A 188 -22.91 8.76 -8.10
C SER A 188 -22.27 8.90 -6.73
N ASN A 189 -21.25 8.08 -6.48
CA ASN A 189 -20.53 8.07 -5.22
C ASN A 189 -19.05 7.83 -5.47
N ILE A 190 -18.23 8.85 -5.19
CA ILE A 190 -16.78 8.73 -5.11
C ILE A 190 -16.39 8.87 -3.65
N GLU A 191 -15.75 7.84 -3.11
CA GLU A 191 -15.43 7.74 -1.69
C GLU A 191 -13.98 7.35 -1.48
N ILE A 192 -13.35 8.01 -0.50
CA ILE A 192 -11.98 7.71 -0.06
C ILE A 192 -12.04 7.42 1.43
N THR A 193 -11.65 6.21 1.81
CA THR A 193 -11.57 5.78 3.21
C THR A 193 -10.12 5.64 3.63
N LEU A 194 -9.75 6.28 4.74
CA LEU A 194 -8.44 6.20 5.36
C LEU A 194 -8.55 5.43 6.66
N THR A 195 -7.64 4.49 6.89
CA THR A 195 -7.57 3.73 8.13
C THR A 195 -6.15 3.64 8.65
N ALA A 196 -5.92 4.12 9.87
CA ALA A 196 -4.68 3.92 10.61
C ALA A 196 -4.89 2.85 11.69
N TYR A 197 -3.84 2.06 11.92
CA TYR A 197 -3.85 0.94 12.87
C TYR A 197 -2.76 1.12 13.92
N GLY A 198 -3.04 0.72 15.16
CA GLY A 198 -2.08 0.69 16.26
C GLY A 198 -1.28 -0.60 16.32
N THR A 199 -1.61 -1.58 15.47
CA THR A 199 -0.99 -2.91 15.46
C THR A 199 -0.67 -3.33 14.03
N ARG A 200 0.05 -4.44 13.91
CA ARG A 200 0.27 -5.13 12.63
C ARG A 200 -0.85 -6.11 12.34
N GLY A 201 -1.23 -6.23 11.08
CA GLY A 201 -2.27 -7.16 10.68
C GLY A 201 -2.49 -7.17 9.17
N ARG A 202 -3.65 -7.67 8.77
CA ARG A 202 -4.13 -7.67 7.39
C ARG A 202 -5.53 -7.10 7.34
N SER A 203 -5.82 -6.40 6.24
CA SER A 203 -7.12 -5.82 5.99
C SER A 203 -8.21 -6.90 5.95
N SER A 204 -9.39 -6.60 6.50
CA SER A 204 -10.55 -7.48 6.38
C SER A 204 -11.22 -7.39 5.02
N ILE A 205 -10.91 -6.37 4.21
CA ILE A 205 -11.41 -6.21 2.85
C ILE A 205 -10.36 -6.71 1.86
N LEU A 206 -10.83 -7.31 0.76
CA LEU A 206 -9.94 -7.67 -0.34
C LEU A 206 -9.27 -6.42 -0.93
N PRO A 207 -7.96 -6.48 -1.26
CA PRO A 207 -7.14 -7.69 -1.41
C PRO A 207 -6.34 -8.11 -0.14
N HIS A 208 -6.87 -7.87 1.07
CA HIS A 208 -6.26 -8.27 2.34
C HIS A 208 -4.81 -7.79 2.52
N LEU A 209 -4.52 -6.56 2.05
CA LEU A 209 -3.21 -5.94 2.19
C LEU A 209 -2.77 -5.95 3.65
N ALA A 210 -1.51 -6.26 3.86
CA ALA A 210 -0.91 -6.20 5.18
C ALA A 210 -0.66 -4.74 5.57
N PHE A 211 -0.87 -4.42 6.84
CA PHE A 211 -0.61 -3.11 7.41
C PHE A 211 0.24 -3.22 8.67
N THR A 212 0.92 -2.13 8.97
CA THR A 212 1.71 -1.94 10.19
C THR A 212 1.11 -0.86 11.08
N GLU A 213 1.61 -0.79 12.30
CA GLU A 213 1.39 0.31 13.24
C GLU A 213 1.85 1.68 12.71
N ASN A 214 2.66 1.71 11.63
CA ASN A 214 3.25 2.91 11.05
C ASN A 214 2.62 3.27 9.69
N SER A 215 1.49 2.66 9.35
CA SER A 215 0.88 2.78 8.02
C SER A 215 -0.57 3.21 8.07
N THR A 216 -1.00 3.75 6.93
CA THR A 216 -2.37 4.13 6.62
C THR A 216 -2.81 3.34 5.41
N GLN A 217 -3.88 2.58 5.56
CA GLN A 217 -4.60 2.00 4.44
C GLN A 217 -5.50 3.07 3.81
N VAL A 218 -5.54 3.11 2.49
CA VAL A 218 -6.40 3.99 1.71
C VAL A 218 -7.21 3.15 0.75
N ASP A 219 -8.52 3.30 0.82
CA ASP A 219 -9.48 2.60 -0.02
C ASP A 219 -10.26 3.60 -0.88
N PHE A 220 -10.32 3.33 -2.17
CA PHE A 220 -10.97 4.14 -3.19
C PHE A 220 -12.17 3.41 -3.74
N VAL A 221 -13.32 4.08 -3.80
CA VAL A 221 -14.54 3.54 -4.40
C VAL A 221 -15.12 4.54 -5.39
N PHE A 222 -15.35 4.06 -6.61
CA PHE A 222 -16.09 4.74 -7.67
C PHE A 222 -17.36 3.95 -7.96
N ASP A 223 -18.48 4.38 -7.44
CA ASP A 223 -19.78 3.72 -7.54
C ASP A 223 -20.75 4.57 -8.36
N ARG A 224 -21.18 4.05 -9.51
CA ARG A 224 -22.07 4.69 -10.49
C ARG A 224 -21.62 6.10 -10.87
N VAL A 225 -20.32 6.28 -11.09
CA VAL A 225 -19.78 7.55 -11.59
C VAL A 225 -20.29 7.81 -12.99
N GLU A 226 -20.90 8.98 -13.20
CA GLU A 226 -21.40 9.38 -14.50
C GLU A 226 -20.26 9.40 -15.53
N THR A 227 -20.45 8.68 -16.65
CA THR A 227 -19.50 8.67 -17.75
C THR A 227 -19.97 9.58 -18.87
N LYS A 228 -19.02 10.18 -19.59
CA LYS A 228 -19.35 11.03 -20.73
C LYS A 228 -20.06 10.19 -21.81
N GLU A 229 -21.24 10.63 -22.28
CA GLU A 229 -22.03 9.89 -23.29
C GLU A 229 -21.24 9.52 -24.55
N SER A 230 -20.30 10.37 -24.97
CA SER A 230 -19.45 10.11 -26.13
C SER A 230 -18.40 9.00 -25.91
N PHE A 231 -18.21 8.54 -24.68
CA PHE A 231 -17.22 7.53 -24.31
C PHE A 231 -17.91 6.18 -24.16
N THR A 232 -17.98 5.43 -25.27
CA THR A 232 -18.55 4.09 -25.29
C THR A 232 -17.73 3.09 -24.49
N ASN A 233 -16.40 3.30 -24.40
CA ASN A 233 -15.46 2.42 -23.72
C ASN A 233 -14.80 3.18 -22.56
N ALA A 234 -15.63 3.76 -21.70
CA ALA A 234 -15.14 4.62 -20.62
C ALA A 234 -14.36 3.81 -19.56
N ARG A 235 -13.14 4.27 -19.26
CA ARG A 235 -12.32 3.80 -18.13
C ARG A 235 -11.96 4.96 -17.22
N LEU A 236 -11.71 4.63 -15.96
CA LEU A 236 -11.29 5.56 -14.93
C LEU A 236 -9.79 5.40 -14.63
N ALA A 237 -9.14 6.48 -14.23
CA ALA A 237 -7.77 6.47 -13.73
C ALA A 237 -7.56 7.61 -12.72
N MET A 238 -6.44 7.59 -12.00
CA MET A 238 -6.05 8.68 -11.10
C MET A 238 -4.55 8.98 -11.16
N GLU A 239 -4.18 10.23 -10.88
CA GLU A 239 -2.80 10.69 -10.70
C GLU A 239 -2.48 10.77 -9.20
N LEU A 240 -1.60 9.88 -8.74
CA LEU A 240 -1.03 9.92 -7.39
C LEU A 240 0.33 10.60 -7.42
N ALA A 241 0.64 11.34 -6.36
CA ALA A 241 1.97 11.88 -6.12
C ALA A 241 2.42 11.62 -4.69
N THR A 242 3.72 11.52 -4.49
CA THR A 242 4.35 11.36 -3.19
C THR A 242 5.52 12.33 -3.05
N VAL A 243 5.71 12.79 -1.81
CA VAL A 243 6.82 13.64 -1.37
C VAL A 243 7.35 13.12 -0.06
N VAL A 244 8.66 13.26 0.14
CA VAL A 244 9.36 12.85 1.37
C VAL A 244 10.30 13.96 1.81
N SER A 245 10.69 13.92 3.09
CA SER A 245 11.68 14.83 3.67
C SER A 245 13.14 14.40 3.45
N GLU A 246 13.36 13.38 2.61
CA GLU A 246 14.70 12.86 2.31
C GLU A 246 15.48 13.84 1.41
N PRO A 247 16.81 13.96 1.58
CA PRO A 247 17.62 14.81 0.69
C PRO A 247 17.67 14.24 -0.75
N GLU A 248 17.54 12.93 -0.90
CA GLU A 248 17.45 12.25 -2.19
C GLU A 248 15.98 11.98 -2.54
N ASN A 249 15.49 12.60 -3.60
CA ASN A 249 14.11 12.42 -4.06
C ASN A 249 13.98 11.32 -5.13
N GLN A 250 14.77 10.25 -5.04
CA GLN A 250 14.60 9.12 -5.94
C GLN A 250 13.52 8.19 -5.40
N PHE A 251 12.67 7.70 -6.29
CA PHE A 251 11.69 6.68 -5.95
C PHE A 251 11.83 5.50 -6.92
N THR A 252 11.67 4.30 -6.38
CA THR A 252 11.78 3.05 -7.15
C THR A 252 10.49 2.27 -7.06
N LEU A 253 9.98 1.83 -8.22
CA LEU A 253 8.88 0.88 -8.30
C LEU A 253 9.46 -0.54 -8.32
N ASN A 254 9.25 -1.27 -7.24
CA ASN A 254 9.61 -2.67 -7.08
C ASN A 254 8.36 -3.54 -7.26
N VAL A 255 8.58 -4.73 -7.81
CA VAL A 255 7.53 -5.76 -7.95
C VAL A 255 8.04 -7.00 -7.24
N SER A 256 7.38 -7.37 -6.15
CA SER A 256 7.59 -8.67 -5.52
C SER A 256 6.56 -9.67 -6.03
N GLN A 257 6.98 -10.93 -6.13
CA GLN A 257 6.11 -12.02 -6.56
C GLN A 257 6.14 -13.12 -5.49
N SER A 258 4.96 -13.50 -5.02
CA SER A 258 4.74 -14.63 -4.13
C SER A 258 4.31 -15.85 -4.95
N LEU A 259 4.62 -17.07 -4.49
CA LEU A 259 4.01 -18.30 -5.04
C LEU A 259 2.68 -18.64 -4.36
N ASP A 260 2.34 -17.89 -3.32
CA ASP A 260 1.14 -18.09 -2.53
C ASP A 260 0.19 -16.90 -2.71
N ASP A 261 -1.07 -17.23 -2.97
CA ASP A 261 -2.19 -16.33 -3.19
C ASP A 261 -3.28 -16.46 -2.11
N GLU A 262 -2.98 -17.09 -0.96
CA GLU A 262 -3.91 -17.30 0.16
C GLU A 262 -4.77 -16.06 0.48
N TYR A 263 -4.16 -14.88 0.50
CA TYR A 263 -4.82 -13.61 0.85
C TYR A 263 -5.38 -12.86 -0.36
N THR A 264 -4.96 -13.19 -1.58
CA THR A 264 -5.45 -12.52 -2.79
C THR A 264 -5.50 -13.52 -3.94
N PRO A 265 -6.53 -14.38 -3.98
CA PRO A 265 -6.58 -15.48 -4.94
C PRO A 265 -6.37 -15.02 -6.38
N GLY A 266 -5.49 -15.70 -7.12
CA GLY A 266 -5.14 -15.38 -8.49
C GLY A 266 -4.19 -14.20 -8.69
N VAL A 267 -3.79 -13.48 -7.63
CA VAL A 267 -2.91 -12.30 -7.71
C VAL A 267 -1.60 -12.54 -6.97
N PHE A 268 -0.58 -12.94 -7.72
CA PHE A 268 0.74 -13.32 -7.18
C PHE A 268 1.73 -12.15 -7.06
N LYS A 269 1.38 -10.96 -7.56
CA LYS A 269 2.27 -9.79 -7.60
C LYS A 269 1.90 -8.79 -6.52
N LEU A 270 2.89 -8.12 -5.96
CA LEU A 270 2.74 -7.01 -5.03
C LEU A 270 3.61 -5.85 -5.53
N MET A 271 2.97 -4.71 -5.74
CA MET A 271 3.59 -3.51 -6.25
C MET A 271 4.03 -2.64 -5.08
N GLU A 272 5.26 -2.13 -5.11
CA GLU A 272 5.81 -1.31 -4.05
C GLU A 272 6.58 -0.12 -4.60
N VAL A 273 6.23 1.09 -4.17
CA VAL A 273 7.00 2.29 -4.42
C VAL A 273 7.77 2.61 -3.14
N HIS A 274 9.09 2.77 -3.24
CA HIS A 274 9.97 3.10 -2.11
C HIS A 274 10.67 4.44 -2.34
N SER A 275 10.86 5.21 -1.27
CA SER A 275 11.77 6.36 -1.24
C SER A 275 13.24 5.92 -1.30
N ALA A 276 14.15 6.86 -1.56
CA ALA A 276 15.57 6.57 -1.76
C ALA A 276 16.20 5.85 -0.56
N LEU A 277 15.86 6.28 0.66
CA LEU A 277 16.34 5.67 1.89
C LEU A 277 15.46 4.51 2.39
N ASN A 278 14.45 4.11 1.62
CA ASN A 278 13.45 3.10 1.98
C ASN A 278 12.77 3.39 3.34
N GLN A 279 12.54 4.66 3.66
CA GLN A 279 11.81 5.07 4.86
C GLN A 279 10.33 5.28 4.60
N HIS A 280 9.94 5.68 3.39
CA HIS A 280 8.56 5.75 2.95
C HIS A 280 8.28 4.71 1.87
N TRP A 281 7.11 4.12 1.95
CA TRP A 281 6.65 3.13 0.98
C TRP A 281 5.15 3.27 0.70
N ILE A 282 4.75 2.89 -0.51
CA ILE A 282 3.36 2.71 -0.94
C ILE A 282 3.26 1.31 -1.55
N GLN A 283 2.29 0.52 -1.10
CA GLN A 283 2.12 -0.89 -1.50
C GLN A 283 0.68 -1.15 -1.95
N TRP A 284 0.52 -1.88 -3.05
CA TRP A 284 -0.78 -2.35 -3.53
C TRP A 284 -0.67 -3.63 -4.33
N ARG A 285 -1.80 -4.34 -4.49
CA ARG A 285 -1.94 -5.45 -5.44
C ARG A 285 -2.45 -4.88 -6.78
N PRO A 286 -1.99 -5.38 -7.94
CA PRO A 286 -2.45 -4.92 -9.25
C PRO A 286 -3.83 -5.49 -9.60
N VAL A 287 -4.81 -5.25 -8.73
CA VAL A 287 -6.19 -5.72 -8.81
C VAL A 287 -7.14 -4.65 -8.31
N CYS A 288 -8.28 -4.50 -8.97
CA CYS A 288 -9.42 -3.74 -8.49
C CYS A 288 -10.69 -4.59 -8.59
N TYR A 289 -11.73 -4.18 -7.86
CA TYR A 289 -12.96 -4.95 -7.72
C TYR A 289 -14.14 -4.24 -8.37
N THR A 290 -14.98 -5.00 -9.05
CA THR A 290 -16.14 -4.53 -9.82
C THR A 290 -17.46 -4.69 -9.06
N SER A 291 -17.42 -5.13 -7.80
CA SER A 291 -18.59 -5.21 -6.92
C SER A 291 -18.28 -4.72 -5.50
N THR A 292 -19.32 -4.32 -4.78
CA THR A 292 -19.23 -3.86 -3.38
C THR A 292 -18.81 -4.96 -2.41
N GLN A 293 -19.16 -6.23 -2.69
CA GLN A 293 -18.79 -7.35 -1.84
C GLN A 293 -17.30 -7.69 -1.96
N ARG A 294 -16.71 -7.41 -3.12
CA ARG A 294 -15.35 -7.79 -3.51
C ARG A 294 -15.16 -9.30 -3.38
N ASP A 295 -15.29 -9.99 -4.50
CA ASP A 295 -15.00 -11.42 -4.60
C ASP A 295 -14.02 -11.67 -5.74
N ILE A 296 -13.46 -12.88 -5.80
CA ILE A 296 -12.55 -13.33 -6.85
C ILE A 296 -13.22 -13.20 -8.23
N GLY A 297 -14.51 -13.56 -8.33
CA GLY A 297 -15.28 -13.45 -9.56
C GLY A 297 -15.57 -12.01 -10.02
N ASP A 298 -15.45 -11.05 -9.10
CA ASP A 298 -15.68 -9.63 -9.34
C ASP A 298 -14.36 -8.85 -9.31
N SER A 299 -13.27 -9.47 -9.74
CA SER A 299 -11.95 -8.85 -9.79
C SER A 299 -11.50 -8.61 -11.24
N THR A 300 -10.83 -7.49 -11.45
CA THR A 300 -10.16 -7.14 -12.71
C THR A 300 -8.79 -6.55 -12.40
N GLY A 301 -7.90 -6.52 -13.38
CA GLY A 301 -6.57 -5.96 -13.22
C GLY A 301 -6.57 -4.43 -13.21
N LEU A 302 -5.40 -3.87 -13.00
CA LEU A 302 -5.13 -2.44 -13.19
C LEU A 302 -3.73 -2.26 -13.75
N TYR A 303 -3.48 -1.09 -14.33
CA TYR A 303 -2.15 -0.69 -14.79
C TYR A 303 -1.67 0.54 -14.06
N GLN A 304 -0.35 0.67 -13.94
CA GLN A 304 0.31 1.87 -13.46
C GLN A 304 1.35 2.35 -14.45
N THR A 305 1.55 3.66 -14.54
CA THR A 305 2.64 4.24 -15.32
C THR A 305 3.97 4.13 -14.57
N THR A 306 5.06 4.43 -15.27
CA THR A 306 6.35 4.66 -14.61
C THR A 306 6.28 5.88 -13.70
N ILE A 307 7.18 5.89 -12.70
CA ILE A 307 7.34 7.02 -11.80
C ILE A 307 7.95 8.18 -12.57
N ARG A 308 7.32 9.36 -12.49
CA ARG A 308 7.76 10.59 -13.15
C ARG A 308 7.80 11.76 -12.17
N ASN A 309 8.50 12.82 -12.55
CA ASN A 309 8.45 14.08 -11.82
C ASN A 309 7.06 14.72 -12.00
N VAL A 310 6.50 15.25 -10.93
CA VAL A 310 5.30 16.08 -10.98
C VAL A 310 5.73 17.55 -10.89
N SER A 311 5.12 18.41 -11.70
CA SER A 311 5.44 19.83 -11.77
C SER A 311 5.13 20.59 -10.48
N ASP A 312 5.99 21.56 -10.13
CA ASP A 312 5.89 22.39 -8.93
C ASP A 312 4.59 23.21 -8.87
N GLU A 313 3.98 23.56 -10.02
CA GLU A 313 2.69 24.29 -10.07
C GLU A 313 1.55 23.57 -9.32
N ASN A 314 1.71 22.26 -9.08
CA ASN A 314 0.74 21.47 -8.34
C ASN A 314 0.85 21.63 -6.81
N LEU A 315 1.98 22.14 -6.28
CA LEU A 315 2.21 22.33 -4.84
C LEU A 315 1.37 23.47 -4.23
N ASN A 316 1.02 24.46 -5.04
CA ASN A 316 0.25 25.61 -4.57
C ASN A 316 -1.09 25.16 -3.95
N ASN A 317 -1.37 25.66 -2.76
CA ASN A 317 -2.53 25.38 -1.92
C ASN A 317 -2.66 23.92 -1.45
N THR A 318 -1.56 23.16 -1.42
CA THR A 318 -1.55 21.82 -0.80
C THR A 318 -1.29 21.90 0.70
N LEU A 319 -1.61 20.84 1.45
CA LEU A 319 -1.30 20.72 2.88
C LEU A 319 0.19 20.98 3.20
N LEU A 320 1.09 20.72 2.25
CA LEU A 320 2.53 20.95 2.41
C LEU A 320 2.87 22.42 2.62
N GLU A 321 2.16 23.35 1.97
CA GLU A 321 2.36 24.79 2.19
C GLU A 321 1.79 25.27 3.53
N TRP A 322 0.87 24.49 4.09
CA TRP A 322 0.26 24.82 5.37
C TRP A 322 1.18 24.50 6.53
N LEU A 323 2.09 23.56 6.31
CA LEU A 323 3.05 23.13 7.30
C LEU A 323 4.20 24.15 7.41
N SER A 324 4.42 24.65 8.62
CA SER A 324 5.58 25.46 9.00
C SER A 324 6.78 24.54 9.23
N LEU A 325 7.31 24.02 8.13
CA LEU A 325 8.52 23.22 8.12
C LEU A 325 9.64 24.08 7.56
N ASN A 326 10.85 23.95 8.11
CA ASN A 326 12.05 24.62 7.60
C ASN A 326 12.55 23.90 6.34
N LEU A 327 11.68 23.84 5.34
CA LEU A 327 11.95 23.18 4.08
C LEU A 327 12.51 24.21 3.12
N ASP A 328 13.72 23.96 2.66
CA ASP A 328 14.14 24.54 1.41
C ASP A 328 13.31 23.86 0.31
N THR A 329 12.19 24.51 -0.04
CA THR A 329 11.19 24.03 -1.00
C THR A 329 11.79 23.71 -2.37
N ARG A 330 13.01 24.20 -2.66
CA ARG A 330 13.80 23.85 -3.85
C ARG A 330 14.22 22.37 -3.90
N PHE A 331 14.15 21.65 -2.79
CA PHE A 331 14.48 20.23 -2.69
C PHE A 331 13.26 19.33 -2.47
N LEU A 332 12.02 19.82 -2.53
CA LEU A 332 10.84 18.96 -2.43
C LEU A 332 10.37 18.54 -3.83
N LEU A 333 11.01 17.54 -4.41
CA LEU A 333 10.59 17.02 -5.72
C LEU A 333 9.52 15.95 -5.54
N MET A 334 8.30 16.24 -5.98
CA MET A 334 7.22 15.27 -6.01
C MET A 334 7.45 14.24 -7.11
N LYS A 335 7.22 12.97 -6.77
CA LYS A 335 7.14 11.89 -7.74
C LYS A 335 5.72 11.40 -7.86
N GLY A 336 5.28 11.15 -9.08
CA GLY A 336 3.92 10.70 -9.33
C GLY A 336 3.86 9.59 -10.35
N PHE A 337 2.74 8.90 -10.33
CA PHE A 337 2.38 7.85 -11.27
C PHE A 337 0.87 7.83 -11.42
N ASN A 338 0.40 7.38 -12.58
CA ASN A 338 -1.02 7.21 -12.80
C ASN A 338 -1.39 5.75 -12.58
N VAL A 339 -2.59 5.52 -12.06
CA VAL A 339 -3.20 4.19 -11.94
C VAL A 339 -4.46 4.18 -12.78
N SER A 340 -4.58 3.27 -13.74
CA SER A 340 -5.76 3.08 -14.58
C SER A 340 -6.45 1.76 -14.28
N PHE A 341 -7.77 1.80 -14.20
CA PHE A 341 -8.58 0.69 -13.71
C PHE A 341 -9.12 -0.18 -14.85
N GLY A 342 -8.97 -1.49 -14.65
CA GLY A 342 -9.38 -2.49 -15.59
C GLY A 342 -8.33 -2.87 -16.64
N VAL A 343 -8.60 -3.95 -17.36
CA VAL A 343 -7.73 -4.57 -18.36
C VAL A 343 -8.51 -4.96 -19.60
N GLU A 344 -7.80 -5.33 -20.67
CA GLU A 344 -8.39 -5.85 -21.91
C GLU A 344 -9.46 -6.92 -21.65
N GLY A 345 -10.62 -6.77 -22.28
CA GLY A 345 -11.71 -7.73 -22.24
C GLY A 345 -12.60 -7.71 -20.98
N ASP A 346 -12.38 -6.78 -20.05
CA ASP A 346 -13.18 -6.69 -18.80
C ASP A 346 -14.53 -5.96 -18.94
N GLY A 347 -14.84 -5.44 -20.14
CA GLY A 347 -16.08 -4.74 -20.42
C GLY A 347 -16.12 -3.28 -19.94
N PHE A 348 -14.95 -2.70 -19.60
CA PHE A 348 -14.79 -1.31 -19.18
C PHE A 348 -15.55 -0.98 -17.88
N TYR A 349 -15.58 0.30 -17.48
CA TYR A 349 -16.30 0.71 -16.28
C TYR A 349 -17.81 0.44 -16.36
N GLN A 350 -18.38 0.49 -17.57
CA GLN A 350 -19.83 0.34 -17.80
C GLN A 350 -20.36 -1.07 -17.53
N ALA A 351 -19.50 -2.10 -17.53
CA ALA A 351 -19.91 -3.47 -17.25
C ALA A 351 -20.50 -3.64 -15.83
N SER A 352 -19.93 -2.95 -14.84
CA SER A 352 -20.39 -3.00 -13.45
C SER A 352 -20.89 -1.65 -12.92
N ASN A 353 -20.46 -0.54 -13.53
CA ASN A 353 -20.57 0.81 -12.96
C ASN A 353 -19.99 0.90 -11.55
N TYR A 354 -18.97 0.09 -11.26
CA TYR A 354 -18.33 0.04 -9.95
C TYR A 354 -16.86 -0.31 -10.09
N THR A 355 -16.01 0.40 -9.36
CA THR A 355 -14.60 0.05 -9.22
C THR A 355 -14.12 0.41 -7.82
N ALA A 356 -13.45 -0.52 -7.17
CA ALA A 356 -12.79 -0.28 -5.90
C ALA A 356 -11.33 -0.73 -5.91
N TRP A 357 -10.46 0.05 -5.29
CA TRP A 357 -9.02 -0.21 -5.21
C TRP A 357 -8.46 0.20 -3.87
N THR A 358 -7.50 -0.57 -3.36
CA THR A 358 -6.89 -0.34 -2.05
C THR A 358 -5.39 -0.26 -2.17
N MET A 359 -4.78 0.68 -1.44
CA MET A 359 -3.34 0.77 -1.23
C MET A 359 -3.03 0.97 0.25
N VAL A 360 -1.79 0.70 0.64
CA VAL A 360 -1.27 1.00 1.99
C VAL A 360 -0.01 1.83 1.84
N THR A 361 0.12 2.89 2.64
CA THR A 361 1.31 3.74 2.66
C THR A 361 1.81 3.89 4.09
N GLY A 362 3.12 3.94 4.31
CA GLY A 362 3.64 4.00 5.67
C GLY A 362 5.09 4.41 5.79
N HIS A 363 5.57 4.41 7.04
CA HIS A 363 6.96 4.63 7.41
C HIS A 363 7.64 3.31 7.79
N GLY A 364 8.93 3.19 7.49
CA GLY A 364 9.75 2.02 7.82
C GLY A 364 9.67 0.95 6.74
N ARG A 365 9.50 -0.32 7.13
CA ARG A 365 9.47 -1.44 6.18
C ARG A 365 8.05 -1.95 6.00
N PRO A 366 7.59 -2.17 4.76
CA PRO A 366 6.30 -2.83 4.52
C PRO A 366 6.36 -4.29 4.96
N ILE A 367 5.18 -4.89 5.13
CA ILE A 367 5.06 -6.33 5.31
C ILE A 367 5.01 -6.95 3.91
N GLY A 368 6.04 -7.73 3.58
CA GLY A 368 6.03 -8.56 2.37
C GLY A 368 5.17 -9.81 2.55
N ASP A 369 4.82 -10.45 1.44
CA ASP A 369 4.12 -11.73 1.47
C ASP A 369 4.98 -12.82 2.10
N GLN A 370 4.31 -13.69 2.87
CA GLN A 370 4.88 -14.89 3.48
C GLN A 370 4.09 -16.08 2.96
N PHE A 371 4.74 -17.25 2.90
CA PHE A 371 4.05 -18.48 2.57
C PHE A 371 3.08 -18.86 3.68
N SER A 372 1.86 -19.20 3.29
CA SER A 372 0.85 -19.79 4.14
C SER A 372 1.35 -21.11 4.69
N LEU A 373 0.83 -21.46 5.86
CA LEU A 373 1.08 -22.76 6.47
C LEU A 373 0.69 -23.89 5.50
N MET A 374 -0.38 -23.71 4.72
CA MET A 374 -0.80 -24.70 3.73
C MET A 374 0.28 -24.92 2.66
N VAL A 375 0.77 -23.85 2.03
CA VAL A 375 1.80 -23.93 0.99
C VAL A 375 3.10 -24.51 1.57
N ILE A 376 3.49 -24.10 2.78
CA ILE A 376 4.64 -24.67 3.49
C ILE A 376 4.45 -26.19 3.69
N LEU A 377 3.28 -26.63 4.14
CA LEU A 377 3.00 -28.06 4.35
C LEU A 377 2.99 -28.84 3.03
N VAL A 378 2.40 -28.30 1.97
CA VAL A 378 2.38 -28.94 0.64
C VAL A 378 3.80 -29.06 0.09
N MET A 379 4.63 -28.01 0.21
CA MET A 379 6.04 -28.07 -0.19
C MET A 379 6.82 -29.08 0.66
N ALA A 380 6.61 -29.08 1.99
CA ALA A 380 7.29 -29.98 2.91
C ALA A 380 6.93 -31.45 2.66
N ILE A 381 5.66 -31.79 2.45
CA ILE A 381 5.22 -33.16 2.18
C ILE A 381 5.60 -33.57 0.75
N GLY A 382 5.30 -32.71 -0.23
CA GLY A 382 5.48 -32.99 -1.65
C GLY A 382 6.94 -33.12 -2.08
N LEU A 383 7.84 -32.34 -1.50
CA LEU A 383 9.28 -32.39 -1.80
C LEU A 383 10.07 -33.14 -0.73
N GLY A 384 9.65 -33.06 0.54
CA GLY A 384 10.37 -33.68 1.65
C GLY A 384 10.29 -35.21 1.62
N LEU A 385 9.11 -35.79 1.42
CA LEU A 385 8.97 -37.26 1.40
C LEU A 385 9.79 -37.91 0.26
N PRO A 386 9.72 -37.45 -1.00
CA PRO A 386 10.57 -38.00 -2.06
C PRO A 386 12.06 -37.82 -1.77
N SER A 387 12.48 -36.69 -1.21
CA SER A 387 13.87 -36.43 -0.85
C SER A 387 14.38 -37.42 0.21
N ILE A 388 13.58 -37.71 1.24
CA ILE A 388 13.92 -38.70 2.28
C ILE A 388 14.09 -40.09 1.66
N VAL A 389 13.16 -40.51 0.79
CA VAL A 389 13.24 -41.81 0.10
C VAL A 389 14.50 -41.90 -0.76
N LEU A 390 14.85 -40.84 -1.50
CA LEU A 390 16.06 -40.81 -2.32
C LEU A 390 17.34 -40.88 -1.48
N ILE A 391 17.40 -40.17 -0.36
CA ILE A 391 18.56 -40.17 0.55
C ILE A 391 18.73 -41.54 1.21
N LEU A 392 17.65 -42.11 1.77
CA LEU A 392 17.69 -43.43 2.41
C LEU A 392 18.00 -44.54 1.39
N GLY A 393 17.38 -44.50 0.21
CA GLY A 393 17.67 -45.44 -0.88
C GLY A 393 19.11 -45.33 -1.36
N GLY A 394 19.62 -44.11 -1.57
CA GLY A 394 21.00 -43.85 -1.95
C GLY A 394 22.01 -44.34 -0.90
N ALA A 395 21.74 -44.08 0.38
CA ALA A 395 22.56 -44.56 1.50
C ALA A 395 22.58 -46.08 1.59
N ALA A 396 21.42 -46.74 1.45
CA ALA A 396 21.31 -48.19 1.48
C ALA A 396 22.11 -48.85 0.33
N ILE A 397 22.01 -48.31 -0.89
CA ILE A 397 22.77 -48.79 -2.05
C ILE A 397 24.27 -48.61 -1.83
N ALA A 398 24.68 -47.45 -1.31
CA ALA A 398 26.09 -47.18 -1.04
C ALA A 398 26.69 -48.08 0.05
N LEU A 399 25.94 -48.31 1.14
CA LEU A 399 26.33 -49.24 2.19
C LEU A 399 26.44 -50.67 1.67
N ARG A 400 25.52 -51.10 0.80
CA ARG A 400 25.58 -52.42 0.15
C ARG A 400 26.82 -52.55 -0.72
N ASN A 401 27.11 -51.56 -1.56
CA ASN A 401 28.29 -51.58 -2.43
C ASN A 401 29.60 -51.58 -1.63
N HIS A 402 29.67 -50.87 -0.51
CA HIS A 402 30.84 -50.87 0.35
C HIS A 402 31.05 -52.21 1.08
N ARG A 403 29.97 -52.89 1.50
CA ARG A 403 30.06 -54.23 2.11
C ARG A 403 30.53 -55.28 1.12
N ASN A 404 29.92 -55.34 -0.07
CA ASN A 404 30.32 -56.31 -1.09
C ASN A 404 31.78 -56.11 -1.54
N SER A 405 32.26 -54.86 -1.61
CA SER A 405 33.66 -54.56 -1.91
C SER A 405 34.65 -55.06 -0.85
N LYS A 406 34.21 -55.34 0.39
CA LYS A 406 35.06 -55.95 1.44
C LYS A 406 35.05 -57.47 1.37
N ASP A 407 33.95 -58.06 0.94
CA ASP A 407 33.84 -59.52 0.80
C ASP A 407 34.68 -60.03 -0.40
N ASP A 408 34.80 -59.23 -1.48
CA ASP A 408 35.71 -59.52 -2.60
C ASP A 408 37.21 -59.47 -2.22
N LEU A 409 37.56 -58.83 -1.11
CA LEU A 409 38.93 -58.77 -0.56
C LEU A 409 39.27 -59.94 0.38
N LEU A 410 38.27 -60.72 0.81
CA LEU A 410 38.44 -61.88 1.71
C LEU A 410 38.38 -63.23 0.98
N LEU A 411 38.06 -63.22 -0.33
CA LEU A 411 38.03 -64.40 -1.21
C LEU A 411 39.25 -64.48 -2.15
N SER A 412 40.25 -63.61 -1.94
CA SER A 412 41.45 -63.50 -2.78
C SER A 412 42.74 -64.01 -2.12
N ASP A 413 42.64 -64.83 -1.07
CA ASP A 413 43.75 -65.63 -0.50
C ASP A 413 43.59 -67.13 -0.79
#